data_AF-A0A395UVQ4-F1
#
_entry.id   AF-A0A395UVQ4-F1
#
_cell.length_a   1.000
_cell.length_b   1.000
_cell.length_c   1.000
_cell.angle_alpha   90.00
_cell.angle_beta   90.00
_cell.angle_gamma   90.00
#
_symmetry.space_group_name_H-M   'P 1'
#
loop_
_entity.id
_entity.type
_entity.pdbx_description
1 polymer ?
#
loop_
_entity_poly.entity_id
_entity_poly.type
_entity_poly.pdbx_seq_one_letter_code
_entity_poly.pdbx_strand_id
1 'polypeptide(L)'
;MQTTKKKPSLIFILVGAVLAGYLGYLINGAWTEGIAFNEFMDRFNEVCAVPFANYYNSNTVKAVAIALGIYAMAIVMYYTSQRNYMPGKEFGTARFENPKQVKKILADKDENFNRILSQNVKMSLDFRRLKLNGNILICGGSGAGKTFYEVKPNLMQMPHNCSFICTDPKGEILRSCGQMLKNNGYNLKVINLLEMDKSDCYNPFSYIREETDVVKLITNLISNTTPKGATPSDPFWEKAEGLFLQAIFYYVWLEVQPAKRNFETVLKLLGEAEVTEQGKASKLDVRMKFLEESSPLGANHPAVKQYNKCMRGAGDTVRSIIISANSRLAFLENKQVLRLLS
;
A
#
# COMPACT_ATOMS: atom_id res chain seq x y z
N MET A 1 -15.23 19.76 -0.13
CA MET A 1 -14.26 20.59 -0.87
C MET A 1 -14.98 21.07 -2.13
N GLN A 2 -15.52 22.29 -2.12
CA GLN A 2 -16.30 22.83 -3.24
C GLN A 2 -15.33 23.52 -4.22
N THR A 3 -15.41 23.15 -5.50
CA THR A 3 -14.68 23.83 -6.57
C THR A 3 -15.25 25.25 -6.70
N THR A 4 -14.38 26.27 -6.60
CA THR A 4 -14.80 27.68 -6.59
C THR A 4 -15.10 28.27 -7.97
N LYS A 5 -14.98 27.48 -9.06
CA LYS A 5 -15.41 27.91 -10.41
C LYS A 5 -16.83 27.44 -10.67
N LYS A 6 -17.75 28.41 -10.84
CA LYS A 6 -19.16 28.16 -11.21
C LYS A 6 -19.20 27.33 -12.49
N LYS A 7 -19.90 26.19 -12.48
CA LYS A 7 -20.18 25.43 -13.71
C LYS A 7 -20.90 26.36 -14.69
N PRO A 8 -20.51 26.41 -15.98
CA PRO A 8 -21.24 27.22 -16.96
C PRO A 8 -22.70 26.79 -16.96
N SER A 9 -23.61 27.75 -16.94
CA SER A 9 -25.05 27.45 -16.87
C SER A 9 -25.46 26.66 -18.13
N LEU A 10 -26.44 25.76 -17.97
CA LEU A 10 -26.97 24.97 -19.08
C LEU A 10 -27.41 25.84 -20.27
N ILE A 11 -27.94 27.04 -19.98
CA ILE A 11 -28.39 28.02 -20.98
C ILE A 11 -27.22 28.47 -21.88
N PHE A 12 -26.05 28.76 -21.31
CA PHE A 12 -24.87 29.16 -22.09
C PHE A 12 -24.34 28.03 -22.99
N ILE A 13 -24.45 26.78 -22.53
CA ILE A 13 -24.06 25.60 -23.32
C ILE A 13 -25.02 25.41 -24.51
N LEU A 14 -26.33 25.56 -24.26
CA LEU A 14 -27.34 25.42 -25.30
C LEU A 14 -27.25 26.55 -26.34
N VAL A 15 -27.06 27.80 -25.91
CA VAL A 15 -26.87 28.94 -26.81
C VAL A 15 -25.60 28.74 -27.65
N GLY A 16 -24.50 28.30 -27.04
CA GLY A 16 -23.26 28.01 -27.78
C GLY A 16 -23.42 26.88 -28.80
N ALA A 17 -24.20 25.84 -28.50
CA ALA A 17 -24.50 24.76 -29.43
C ALA A 17 -25.32 25.26 -30.64
N VAL A 18 -26.33 26.10 -30.41
CA VAL A 18 -27.12 26.71 -31.49
C VAL A 18 -26.25 27.58 -32.40
N LEU A 19 -25.38 28.40 -31.81
CA LEU A 19 -24.45 29.24 -32.56
C LEU A 19 -23.41 28.41 -33.35
N ALA A 20 -22.88 27.34 -32.76
CA ALA A 20 -21.94 26.45 -33.44
C ALA A 20 -22.61 25.71 -34.62
N GLY A 21 -23.84 25.23 -34.45
CA GLY A 21 -24.62 24.62 -35.52
C GLY A 21 -24.90 25.61 -36.66
N TYR A 22 -25.28 26.84 -36.33
CA TYR A 22 -25.50 27.90 -37.32
C TYR A 22 -24.22 28.33 -38.04
N LEU A 23 -23.09 28.40 -37.34
CA LEU A 23 -21.79 28.63 -37.97
C LEU A 23 -21.43 27.51 -38.95
N GLY A 24 -21.68 26.25 -38.58
CA GLY A 24 -21.53 25.10 -39.48
C GLY A 24 -22.39 25.19 -40.73
N TYR A 25 -23.62 25.74 -40.61
CA TYR A 25 -24.51 26.02 -41.74
C TYR A 25 -23.94 27.07 -42.69
N LEU A 26 -23.44 28.20 -42.17
CA LEU A 26 -22.84 29.28 -42.99
C LEU A 26 -21.53 28.84 -43.65
N ILE A 27 -20.65 28.13 -42.92
CA ILE A 27 -19.40 27.58 -43.48
C ILE A 27 -19.70 26.65 -44.66
N ASN A 28 -20.72 25.81 -44.53
CA ASN A 28 -21.13 24.91 -45.60
C ASN A 28 -21.77 25.64 -46.79
N GLY A 29 -22.42 26.78 -46.55
CA GLY A 29 -22.94 27.65 -47.62
C GLY A 29 -21.85 28.24 -48.51
N ALA A 30 -20.67 28.49 -47.95
CA ALA A 30 -19.50 28.99 -48.66
C ALA A 30 -18.62 27.88 -49.26
N TRP A 31 -18.81 26.63 -48.84
CA TRP A 31 -17.92 25.51 -49.17
C TRP A 31 -18.30 24.81 -50.49
N THR A 32 -17.32 24.65 -51.37
CA THR A 32 -17.42 23.80 -52.57
C THR A 32 -16.20 22.90 -52.68
N GLU A 33 -16.38 21.70 -53.24
CA GLU A 33 -15.30 20.72 -53.39
C GLU A 33 -14.19 21.27 -54.32
N GLY A 34 -12.95 21.29 -53.83
CA GLY A 34 -11.80 21.83 -54.57
C GLY A 34 -11.58 23.35 -54.48
N ILE A 35 -12.32 24.08 -53.64
CA ILE A 35 -12.16 25.53 -53.48
C ILE A 35 -10.79 25.91 -52.89
N ALA A 36 -10.16 26.94 -53.45
CA ALA A 36 -8.95 27.52 -52.88
C ALA A 36 -9.29 28.35 -51.61
N PHE A 37 -8.38 28.40 -50.64
CA PHE A 37 -8.64 29.05 -49.34
C PHE A 37 -9.05 30.53 -49.47
N ASN A 38 -8.39 31.29 -50.35
CA ASN A 38 -8.71 32.71 -50.56
C ASN A 38 -10.13 32.88 -51.13
N GLU A 39 -10.51 32.04 -52.09
CA GLU A 39 -11.84 32.05 -52.71
C GLU A 39 -12.93 31.60 -51.72
N PHE A 40 -12.62 30.67 -50.81
CA PHE A 40 -13.49 30.31 -49.71
C PHE A 40 -13.73 31.48 -48.75
N MET A 41 -12.68 32.23 -48.41
CA MET A 41 -12.81 33.39 -47.51
C MET A 41 -13.68 34.50 -48.12
N ASP A 42 -13.53 34.76 -49.42
CA ASP A 42 -14.35 35.74 -50.13
C ASP A 42 -15.83 35.30 -50.15
N ARG A 43 -16.11 34.04 -50.50
CA ARG A 43 -17.47 33.48 -50.45
C ARG A 43 -18.06 33.43 -49.04
N PHE A 44 -17.24 33.14 -48.04
CA PHE A 44 -17.70 33.12 -46.65
C PHE A 44 -18.10 34.51 -46.18
N ASN A 45 -17.37 35.56 -46.60
CA ASN A 45 -17.75 36.95 -46.33
C ASN A 45 -19.08 37.32 -47.01
N GLU A 46 -19.31 36.89 -48.26
CA GLU A 46 -20.58 37.09 -48.96
C GLU A 46 -21.75 36.38 -48.25
N VAL A 47 -21.54 35.14 -47.82
CA VAL A 47 -22.53 34.36 -47.06
C VAL A 47 -22.83 35.01 -45.70
N CYS A 48 -21.80 35.55 -45.03
CA CYS A 48 -21.97 36.28 -43.77
C CYS A 48 -22.66 37.64 -43.97
N ALA A 49 -22.54 38.27 -45.14
CA ALA A 49 -23.21 39.54 -45.45
C ALA A 49 -24.73 39.38 -45.63
N VAL A 50 -25.20 38.16 -45.96
CA VAL A 50 -26.63 37.84 -46.10
C VAL A 50 -27.01 36.62 -45.25
N PRO A 51 -26.93 36.71 -43.91
CA PRO A 51 -26.93 35.55 -43.01
C PRO A 51 -28.25 34.74 -43.01
N PHE A 52 -29.36 35.34 -43.43
CA PHE A 52 -30.68 34.70 -43.44
C PHE A 52 -31.08 34.14 -44.82
N ALA A 53 -30.20 34.17 -45.82
CA ALA A 53 -30.46 33.52 -47.10
C ALA A 53 -30.38 31.99 -46.97
N ASN A 54 -30.99 31.28 -47.93
CA ASN A 54 -31.04 29.83 -47.91
C ASN A 54 -29.79 29.22 -48.57
N TYR A 55 -28.90 28.69 -47.73
CA TYR A 55 -27.66 28.00 -48.11
C TYR A 55 -27.75 26.47 -47.97
N TYR A 56 -28.96 25.92 -47.94
CA TYR A 56 -29.16 24.49 -47.73
C TYR A 56 -28.75 23.67 -48.97
N ASN A 57 -27.77 22.79 -48.78
CA ASN A 57 -27.31 21.80 -49.76
C ASN A 57 -27.21 20.38 -49.16
N SER A 58 -26.80 19.39 -49.96
CA SER A 58 -26.68 17.98 -49.57
C SER A 58 -25.69 17.71 -48.42
N ASN A 59 -24.72 18.59 -48.19
CA ASN A 59 -23.67 18.44 -47.16
C ASN A 59 -23.98 19.18 -45.86
N THR A 60 -25.02 20.01 -45.84
CA THR A 60 -25.41 20.85 -44.69
C THR A 60 -25.54 20.07 -43.39
N VAL A 61 -26.24 18.93 -43.43
CA VAL A 61 -26.47 18.10 -42.24
C VAL A 61 -25.14 17.57 -41.67
N LYS A 62 -24.21 17.17 -42.55
CA LYS A 62 -22.88 16.69 -42.14
C LYS A 62 -22.05 17.81 -41.53
N ALA A 63 -22.06 19.00 -42.15
CA ALA A 63 -21.31 20.16 -41.66
C ALA A 63 -21.80 20.66 -40.30
N VAL A 64 -23.12 20.74 -40.10
CA VAL A 64 -23.74 21.08 -38.81
C VAL A 64 -23.38 20.03 -37.74
N ALA A 65 -23.44 18.74 -38.08
CA ALA A 65 -23.06 17.67 -37.15
C ALA A 65 -21.58 17.73 -36.74
N ILE A 66 -20.67 18.04 -37.69
CA ILE A 66 -19.24 18.23 -37.40
C ILE A 66 -19.03 19.44 -36.48
N ALA A 67 -19.68 20.57 -36.75
CA ALA A 67 -19.57 21.78 -35.94
C ALA A 67 -20.07 21.57 -34.50
N LEU A 68 -21.21 20.88 -34.34
CA LEU A 68 -21.72 20.46 -33.04
C LEU A 68 -20.78 19.47 -32.33
N GLY A 69 -20.15 18.56 -33.07
CA GLY A 69 -19.15 17.62 -32.55
C GLY A 69 -17.90 18.33 -32.02
N ILE A 70 -17.37 19.32 -32.75
CA ILE A 70 -16.24 20.16 -32.32
C ILE A 70 -16.63 20.97 -31.07
N TYR A 71 -17.83 21.55 -31.05
CA TYR A 71 -18.34 22.28 -29.90
C TYR A 71 -18.46 21.39 -28.66
N ALA A 72 -19.03 20.19 -28.81
CA ALA A 72 -19.14 19.21 -27.74
C ALA A 72 -17.75 18.82 -27.21
N MET A 73 -16.78 18.59 -28.11
CA MET A 73 -15.39 18.31 -27.74
C MET A 73 -14.76 19.46 -26.93
N ALA A 74 -14.94 20.71 -27.37
CA ALA A 74 -14.43 21.89 -26.66
C ALA A 74 -15.03 22.03 -25.24
N ILE A 75 -16.32 21.74 -25.08
CA ILE A 75 -16.98 21.74 -23.78
C ILE A 75 -16.45 20.62 -22.89
N VAL A 76 -16.28 19.41 -23.43
CA VAL A 76 -15.66 18.28 -22.70
C VAL A 76 -14.26 18.66 -22.23
N MET A 77 -13.42 19.21 -23.12
CA MET A 77 -12.07 19.68 -22.76
C MET A 77 -12.10 20.77 -21.69
N TYR A 78 -13.07 21.68 -21.72
CA TYR A 78 -13.22 22.71 -20.68
C TYR A 78 -13.56 22.10 -19.32
N TYR A 79 -14.42 21.07 -19.27
CA TYR A 79 -14.76 20.38 -18.04
C TYR A 79 -13.63 19.48 -17.52
N THR A 80 -12.91 18.79 -18.40
CA THR A 80 -11.81 17.91 -18.01
C THR A 80 -10.52 18.67 -17.65
N SER A 81 -10.32 19.87 -18.19
CA SER A 81 -9.16 20.73 -17.87
C SER A 81 -9.31 21.56 -16.58
N GLN A 82 -10.44 21.44 -15.87
CA GLN A 82 -10.63 22.14 -14.60
C GLN A 82 -9.70 21.58 -13.53
N ARG A 83 -8.64 22.34 -13.22
CA ARG A 83 -7.78 22.06 -12.06
C ARG A 83 -8.34 22.72 -10.80
N ASN A 84 -8.09 22.08 -9.66
CA ASN A 84 -8.41 22.60 -8.34
C ASN A 84 -7.42 23.69 -7.95
N TYR A 85 -7.71 24.93 -8.33
CA TYR A 85 -6.96 26.10 -7.89
C TYR A 85 -7.51 26.65 -6.57
N MET A 86 -6.65 27.28 -5.76
CA MET A 86 -7.03 28.01 -4.55
C MET A 86 -6.62 29.49 -4.68
N PRO A 87 -7.35 30.29 -5.49
CA PRO A 87 -6.99 31.70 -5.72
C PRO A 87 -7.03 32.50 -4.42
N GLY A 88 -6.05 33.37 -4.20
CA GLY A 88 -5.90 34.16 -2.97
C GLY A 88 -5.35 33.38 -1.77
N LYS A 89 -4.94 32.13 -1.98
CA LYS A 89 -4.33 31.24 -0.97
C LYS A 89 -2.99 30.68 -1.46
N GLU A 90 -2.36 31.38 -2.41
CA GLU A 90 -1.13 30.94 -3.08
C GLU A 90 0.03 30.78 -2.09
N PHE A 91 0.06 31.62 -1.04
CA PHE A 91 1.09 31.60 0.02
C PHE A 91 0.77 30.63 1.16
N GLY A 92 -0.25 29.78 1.01
CA GLY A 92 -0.70 28.85 2.03
C GLY A 92 -1.81 29.42 2.92
N THR A 93 -2.49 28.53 3.64
CA THR A 93 -3.57 28.87 4.59
C THR A 93 -3.24 28.53 6.03
N ALA A 94 -1.98 28.12 6.28
CA ALA A 94 -1.51 27.82 7.62
C ALA A 94 -1.54 29.09 8.47
N ARG A 95 -2.07 28.96 9.68
CA ARG A 95 -2.14 30.05 10.66
C ARG A 95 -1.92 29.51 12.06
N PHE A 96 -1.36 30.33 12.93
CA PHE A 96 -1.32 30.03 14.35
C PHE A 96 -2.71 30.19 14.94
N GLU A 97 -3.21 29.13 15.55
CA GLU A 97 -4.54 29.12 16.17
C GLU A 97 -4.42 29.23 17.70
N ASN A 98 -5.47 29.71 18.35
CA ASN A 98 -5.50 29.79 19.81
C ASN A 98 -5.57 28.36 20.42
N PRO A 99 -4.69 27.98 21.36
CA PRO A 99 -4.70 26.66 21.98
C PRO A 99 -6.05 26.26 22.59
N LYS A 100 -6.83 27.21 23.13
CA LYS A 100 -8.17 26.95 23.67
C LYS A 100 -9.16 26.52 22.58
N GLN A 101 -9.08 27.13 21.40
CA GLN A 101 -9.91 26.77 20.25
C GLN A 101 -9.50 25.42 19.69
N VAL A 102 -8.19 25.17 19.55
CA VAL A 102 -7.66 23.88 19.10
C VAL A 102 -8.09 22.75 20.05
N LYS A 103 -7.96 22.94 21.36
CA LYS A 103 -8.41 21.99 22.37
C LYS A 103 -9.91 21.70 22.23
N LYS A 104 -10.75 22.72 22.02
CA LYS A 104 -12.20 22.55 21.84
C LYS A 104 -12.54 21.69 20.60
N ILE A 105 -11.73 21.78 19.55
CA ILE A 105 -11.94 21.02 18.31
C ILE A 105 -11.41 19.59 18.43
N LEU A 106 -10.18 19.43 18.94
CA LEU A 106 -9.44 18.18 18.91
C LEU A 106 -9.68 17.29 20.13
N ALA A 107 -9.84 17.86 21.33
CA ALA A 107 -9.92 17.07 22.55
C ALA A 107 -11.23 16.29 22.63
N ASP A 108 -11.18 15.14 23.28
CA ASP A 108 -12.34 14.40 23.71
C ASP A 108 -12.92 14.96 25.01
N LYS A 109 -14.21 14.68 25.26
CA LYS A 109 -14.86 14.98 26.53
C LYS A 109 -14.33 14.06 27.63
N ASP A 110 -14.00 12.81 27.30
CA ASP A 110 -13.33 11.90 28.22
C ASP A 110 -11.84 12.27 28.30
N GLU A 111 -11.40 12.77 29.46
CA GLU A 111 -10.01 13.17 29.67
C GLU A 111 -9.02 12.01 29.48
N ASN A 112 -9.44 10.76 29.74
CA ASN A 112 -8.61 9.57 29.61
C ASN A 112 -8.57 9.04 28.16
N PHE A 113 -9.45 9.50 27.28
CA PHE A 113 -9.50 9.11 25.87
C PHE A 113 -8.81 10.11 24.93
N ASN A 114 -7.73 10.70 25.42
CA ASN A 114 -7.01 11.76 24.75
C ASN A 114 -5.52 11.43 24.69
N ARG A 115 -4.91 11.65 23.52
CA ARG A 115 -3.47 11.80 23.36
C ARG A 115 -3.04 13.20 23.79
N ILE A 116 -1.99 13.29 24.60
CA ILE A 116 -1.38 14.53 25.04
C ILE A 116 -0.42 15.01 23.95
N LEU A 117 -0.58 16.25 23.48
CA LEU A 117 0.32 16.88 22.50
C LEU A 117 1.16 18.01 23.11
N SER A 118 0.62 18.68 24.13
CA SER A 118 1.29 19.71 24.92
C SER A 118 0.55 19.91 26.24
N GLN A 119 1.05 20.80 27.09
CA GLN A 119 0.36 21.22 28.32
C GLN A 119 -1.06 21.77 28.06
N ASN A 120 -1.29 22.36 26.89
CA ASN A 120 -2.53 23.09 26.58
C ASN A 120 -3.43 22.37 25.56
N VAL A 121 -2.90 21.38 24.84
CA VAL A 121 -3.60 20.73 23.72
C VAL A 121 -3.56 19.21 23.88
N LYS A 122 -4.76 18.63 23.81
CA LYS A 122 -4.99 17.19 23.77
C LYS A 122 -5.79 16.87 22.49
N MET A 123 -5.63 15.65 21.99
CA MET A 123 -6.30 15.16 20.79
C MET A 123 -7.00 13.85 21.10
N SER A 124 -8.29 13.76 20.77
CA SER A 124 -9.07 12.53 20.94
C SER A 124 -8.46 11.37 20.16
N LEU A 125 -8.56 10.17 20.73
CA LEU A 125 -8.22 8.93 20.04
C LEU A 125 -9.35 8.45 19.10
N ASP A 126 -10.51 9.12 19.10
CA ASP A 126 -11.57 8.91 18.10
C ASP A 126 -11.26 9.65 16.79
N PHE A 127 -10.39 9.04 15.98
CA PHE A 127 -10.04 9.58 14.67
C PHE A 127 -11.20 9.54 13.66
N ARG A 128 -12.26 8.74 13.90
CA ARG A 128 -13.47 8.75 13.06
C ARG A 128 -14.26 10.02 13.29
N ARG A 129 -14.40 10.45 14.55
CA ARG A 129 -14.99 11.76 14.90
C ARG A 129 -14.17 12.90 14.35
N LEU A 130 -12.85 12.85 14.51
CA LEU A 130 -11.96 13.92 14.04
C LEU A 130 -11.83 13.99 12.52
N LYS A 131 -12.08 12.89 11.80
CA LYS A 131 -11.84 12.76 10.34
C LYS A 131 -10.40 13.12 9.96
N LEU A 132 -9.45 12.83 10.85
CA LEU A 132 -8.03 13.06 10.68
C LEU A 132 -7.29 11.72 10.69
N ASN A 133 -6.10 11.70 10.06
CA ASN A 133 -5.15 10.62 10.29
C ASN A 133 -4.54 10.81 11.69
N GLY A 134 -4.50 9.73 12.49
CA GLY A 134 -3.94 9.72 13.84
C GLY A 134 -2.42 9.55 13.93
N ASN A 135 -1.73 9.47 12.79
CA ASN A 135 -0.28 9.42 12.74
C ASN A 135 0.35 10.76 13.15
N ILE A 136 1.37 10.72 14.01
CA ILE A 136 2.08 11.89 14.49
C ILE A 136 3.57 11.74 14.20
N LEU A 137 4.17 12.79 13.64
CA LEU A 137 5.60 12.94 13.47
C LEU A 137 6.14 13.90 14.54
N ILE A 138 7.02 13.40 15.40
CA ILE A 138 7.71 14.21 16.41
C ILE A 138 9.15 14.44 15.97
N CYS A 139 9.47 15.69 15.65
CA CYS A 139 10.81 16.12 15.28
C CYS A 139 11.50 16.79 16.47
N GLY A 140 12.73 16.36 16.78
CA GLY A 140 13.54 16.98 17.82
C GLY A 140 14.95 16.41 17.84
N GLY A 141 15.94 17.23 18.20
CA GLY A 141 17.34 16.83 18.32
C GLY A 141 17.58 15.76 19.40
N SER A 142 18.83 15.29 19.50
CA SER A 142 19.26 14.51 20.67
C SER A 142 19.10 15.35 21.94
N GLY A 143 18.65 14.75 23.04
CA GLY A 143 18.42 15.46 24.30
C GLY A 143 17.16 16.34 24.36
N ALA A 144 16.40 16.50 23.27
CA ALA A 144 15.16 17.30 23.25
C ALA A 144 14.00 16.72 24.09
N GLY A 145 14.20 15.58 24.75
CA GLY A 145 13.20 14.98 25.64
C GLY A 145 12.05 14.27 24.93
N LYS A 146 12.21 13.83 23.67
CA LYS A 146 11.15 13.11 22.91
C LYS A 146 10.49 11.98 23.72
N THR A 147 11.29 11.13 24.36
CA THR A 147 10.76 10.04 25.19
C THR A 147 10.06 10.55 26.44
N PHE A 148 10.64 11.55 27.10
CA PHE A 148 10.14 12.05 28.39
C PHE A 148 8.88 12.92 28.27
N TYR A 149 8.81 13.78 27.25
CA TYR A 149 7.71 14.74 27.08
C TYR A 149 6.54 14.20 26.24
N GLU A 150 6.79 13.25 25.34
CA GLU A 150 5.76 12.75 24.44
C GLU A 150 5.42 11.27 24.70
N VAL A 151 6.42 10.39 24.70
CA VAL A 151 6.15 8.93 24.78
C VAL A 151 5.66 8.54 26.18
N LYS A 152 6.39 8.87 27.24
CA LYS A 152 6.05 8.46 28.61
C LYS A 152 4.69 9.01 29.07
N PRO A 153 4.36 10.31 28.90
CA PRO A 153 3.07 10.83 29.36
C PRO A 153 1.90 10.18 28.65
N ASN A 154 2.03 9.88 27.35
CA ASN A 154 0.99 9.18 26.60
C ASN A 154 0.83 7.71 27.00
N LEU A 155 1.91 7.03 27.41
CA LEU A 155 1.82 5.70 28.01
C LEU A 155 1.15 5.74 29.39
N MET A 156 1.50 6.74 30.21
CA MET A 156 0.95 6.95 31.55
C MET A 156 -0.53 7.34 31.53
N GLN A 157 -1.00 7.93 30.42
CA GLN A 157 -2.42 8.26 30.23
C GLN A 157 -3.31 7.00 30.21
N MET A 158 -2.77 5.84 29.84
CA MET A 158 -3.44 4.54 29.80
C MET A 158 -4.91 4.60 29.32
N PRO A 159 -5.17 5.10 28.08
CA PRO A 159 -6.52 5.22 27.57
C PRO A 159 -7.21 3.86 27.54
N HIS A 160 -8.50 3.85 27.86
CA HIS A 160 -9.30 2.64 27.79
C HIS A 160 -9.30 2.08 26.35
N ASN A 161 -9.33 0.74 26.23
CA ASN A 161 -9.30 0.04 24.93
C ASN A 161 -8.09 0.39 24.04
N CYS A 162 -6.95 0.74 24.64
CA CYS A 162 -5.72 1.05 23.91
C CYS A 162 -4.61 0.04 24.22
N SER A 163 -3.99 -0.51 23.18
CA SER A 163 -2.77 -1.31 23.27
C SER A 163 -1.57 -0.48 22.79
N PHE A 164 -0.43 -0.65 23.46
CA PHE A 164 0.80 0.03 23.09
C PHE A 164 1.80 -0.95 22.48
N ILE A 165 2.45 -0.52 21.39
CA ILE A 165 3.62 -1.20 20.82
C ILE A 165 4.74 -0.16 20.82
N CYS A 166 5.82 -0.44 21.54
CA CYS A 166 6.94 0.47 21.69
C CYS A 166 8.21 -0.15 21.14
N THR A 167 8.92 0.59 20.29
CA THR A 167 10.32 0.31 19.98
C THR A 167 11.17 1.03 21.04
N ASP A 168 11.88 0.26 21.87
CA ASP A 168 12.65 0.79 23.00
C ASP A 168 14.14 0.42 22.91
N PRO A 169 14.92 1.09 22.03
CA PRO A 169 16.33 0.74 21.79
C PRO A 169 17.23 0.80 23.04
N LYS A 170 16.82 1.53 24.08
CA LYS A 170 17.58 1.72 25.32
C LYS A 170 16.97 1.00 26.53
N GLY A 171 15.86 0.28 26.34
CA GLY A 171 15.11 -0.33 27.45
C GLY A 171 14.62 0.68 28.50
N GLU A 172 14.53 1.96 28.18
CA GLU A 172 14.19 3.01 29.16
C GLU A 172 12.68 3.04 29.42
N ILE A 173 11.87 2.82 28.39
CA ILE A 173 10.42 2.80 28.48
C ILE A 173 9.98 1.62 29.33
N LEU A 174 10.51 0.42 29.05
CA LEU A 174 10.20 -0.78 29.84
C LEU A 174 10.58 -0.60 31.31
N ARG A 175 11.79 -0.09 31.59
CA ARG A 175 12.27 0.13 32.96
C ARG A 175 11.45 1.16 33.74
N SER A 176 11.01 2.24 33.09
CA SER A 176 10.31 3.33 33.77
C SER A 176 8.79 3.17 33.82
N CYS A 177 8.17 2.56 32.81
CA CYS A 177 6.71 2.46 32.69
C CYS A 177 6.19 1.02 32.78
N GLY A 178 7.03 -0.01 32.62
CA GLY A 178 6.59 -1.41 32.53
C GLY A 178 5.84 -1.91 33.77
N GLN A 179 6.38 -1.67 34.96
CA GLN A 179 5.72 -2.07 36.21
C GLN A 179 4.41 -1.31 36.44
N MET A 180 4.38 -0.02 36.10
CA MET A 180 3.17 0.81 36.18
C MET A 180 2.07 0.25 35.26
N LEU A 181 2.40 -0.07 34.00
CA LEU A 181 1.44 -0.66 33.06
C LEU A 181 0.91 -2.01 33.58
N LYS A 182 1.81 -2.89 34.05
CA LYS A 182 1.43 -4.19 34.63
C LYS A 182 0.49 -4.05 35.83
N ASN A 183 0.78 -3.10 36.73
CA ASN A 183 -0.05 -2.82 37.91
C ASN A 183 -1.45 -2.29 37.53
N ASN A 184 -1.60 -1.70 36.34
CA ASN A 184 -2.88 -1.18 35.84
C ASN A 184 -3.56 -2.15 34.84
N GLY A 185 -3.21 -3.44 34.89
CA GLY A 185 -3.92 -4.49 34.15
C GLY A 185 -3.46 -4.73 32.72
N TYR A 186 -2.37 -4.09 32.27
CA TYR A 186 -1.79 -4.40 30.95
C TYR A 186 -1.05 -5.73 30.97
N ASN A 187 -1.29 -6.57 29.96
CA ASN A 187 -0.45 -7.72 29.66
C ASN A 187 0.83 -7.25 28.96
N LEU A 188 1.92 -7.21 29.70
CA LEU A 188 3.22 -6.76 29.18
C LEU A 188 3.95 -7.91 28.49
N LYS A 189 4.31 -7.71 27.23
CA LYS A 189 5.13 -8.63 26.43
C LYS A 189 6.36 -7.92 25.89
N VAL A 190 7.52 -8.56 26.00
CA VAL A 190 8.82 -7.98 25.66
C VAL A 190 9.54 -8.87 24.66
N ILE A 191 9.82 -8.33 23.48
CA ILE A 191 10.73 -8.93 22.50
C ILE A 191 12.10 -8.28 22.70
N ASN A 192 12.98 -8.95 23.46
CA ASN A 192 14.33 -8.46 23.72
C ASN A 192 15.31 -9.03 22.68
N LEU A 193 15.85 -8.16 21.81
CA LEU A 193 16.81 -8.55 20.77
C LEU A 193 18.27 -8.44 21.23
N LEU A 194 18.54 -7.89 22.43
CA LEU A 194 19.88 -7.79 23.01
C LEU A 194 20.16 -8.95 23.98
N GLU A 195 19.23 -9.18 24.91
CA GLU A 195 19.27 -10.30 25.86
C GLU A 195 18.10 -11.26 25.53
N MET A 196 18.28 -12.02 24.45
CA MET A 196 17.21 -12.87 23.88
C MET A 196 16.72 -13.96 24.84
N ASP A 197 17.55 -14.36 25.81
CA ASP A 197 17.19 -15.28 26.89
C ASP A 197 16.09 -14.71 27.80
N LYS A 198 16.03 -13.37 27.94
CA LYS A 198 15.05 -12.62 28.74
C LYS A 198 13.83 -12.13 27.95
N SER A 199 13.64 -12.64 26.74
CA SER A 199 12.50 -12.30 25.87
C SER A 199 11.31 -13.24 26.10
N ASP A 200 10.09 -12.75 25.84
CA ASP A 200 8.85 -13.55 25.84
C ASP A 200 8.73 -14.51 24.63
N CYS A 201 9.70 -14.46 23.71
CA CYS A 201 9.71 -15.17 22.42
C CYS A 201 8.54 -14.78 21.50
N TYR A 202 8.62 -15.19 20.24
CA TYR A 202 7.64 -14.93 19.20
C TYR A 202 7.70 -16.01 18.12
N ASN A 203 6.70 -16.89 18.11
CA ASN A 203 6.53 -17.88 17.05
C ASN A 203 5.48 -17.38 16.04
N PRO A 204 5.84 -17.07 14.79
CA PRO A 204 4.88 -16.58 13.81
C PRO A 204 3.86 -17.63 13.38
N PHE A 205 4.17 -18.93 13.48
CA PHE A 205 3.23 -20.00 13.10
C PHE A 205 1.99 -20.00 14.00
N SER A 206 2.08 -19.49 15.23
CA SER A 206 0.93 -19.30 16.13
C SER A 206 -0.05 -18.24 15.64
N TYR A 207 0.33 -17.40 14.66
CA TYR A 207 -0.47 -16.30 14.15
C TYR A 207 -0.96 -16.50 12.71
N ILE A 208 -0.58 -17.60 12.06
CA ILE A 208 -1.04 -17.96 10.72
C ILE A 208 -2.46 -18.52 10.80
N ARG A 209 -3.42 -17.86 10.14
CA ARG A 209 -4.85 -18.25 10.13
C ARG A 209 -5.32 -18.74 8.78
N GLU A 210 -4.74 -18.19 7.72
CA GLU A 210 -5.09 -18.46 6.32
C GLU A 210 -3.81 -18.62 5.47
N GLU A 211 -3.92 -19.25 4.31
CA GLU A 211 -2.77 -19.48 3.42
C GLU A 211 -2.08 -18.18 2.98
N THR A 212 -2.85 -17.10 2.81
CA THR A 212 -2.36 -15.76 2.51
C THR A 212 -1.40 -15.23 3.58
N ASP A 213 -1.51 -15.68 4.84
CA ASP A 213 -0.58 -15.27 5.90
C ASP A 213 0.80 -15.89 5.73
N VAL A 214 0.90 -17.11 5.19
CA VAL A 214 2.19 -17.75 4.83
C VAL A 214 2.88 -16.92 3.75
N VAL A 215 2.13 -16.49 2.73
CA VAL A 215 2.66 -15.64 1.66
C VAL A 215 3.13 -14.30 2.21
N LYS A 216 2.32 -13.62 3.04
CA LYS A 216 2.70 -12.35 3.70
C LYS A 216 3.97 -12.51 4.54
N LEU A 217 4.08 -13.59 5.32
CA LEU A 217 5.23 -13.87 6.17
C LEU A 217 6.51 -14.04 5.35
N ILE A 218 6.45 -14.79 4.25
CA ILE A 218 7.61 -15.03 3.39
C ILE A 218 8.00 -13.78 2.61
N THR A 219 7.04 -13.02 2.08
CA THR A 219 7.33 -11.73 1.45
C THR A 219 8.01 -10.78 2.45
N ASN A 220 7.52 -10.73 3.69
CA ASN A 220 8.12 -9.91 4.74
C ASN A 220 9.55 -10.38 5.06
N LEU A 221 9.75 -11.69 5.21
CA LEU A 221 11.06 -12.31 5.49
C LEU A 221 12.09 -12.01 4.41
N ILE A 222 11.73 -12.21 3.13
CA ILE A 222 12.61 -11.88 1.99
C ILE A 222 12.90 -10.37 1.97
N SER A 223 11.87 -9.53 2.10
CA SER A 223 12.06 -8.06 2.04
C SER A 223 12.97 -7.52 3.15
N ASN A 224 12.95 -8.13 4.35
CA ASN A 224 13.76 -7.69 5.49
C ASN A 224 15.15 -8.32 5.55
N THR A 225 15.45 -9.27 4.67
CA THR A 225 16.77 -9.92 4.55
C THR A 225 17.50 -9.52 3.26
N THR A 226 16.82 -8.83 2.33
CA THR A 226 17.46 -8.21 1.18
C THR A 226 18.05 -6.84 1.58
N PRO A 227 19.36 -6.59 1.36
CA PRO A 227 20.00 -5.33 1.74
C PRO A 227 19.36 -4.11 1.06
N LYS A 228 19.19 -3.02 1.81
CA LYS A 228 18.63 -1.76 1.26
C LYS A 228 19.58 -1.17 0.22
N GLY A 229 19.05 -0.87 -0.97
CA GLY A 229 19.84 -0.31 -2.07
C GLY A 229 20.68 -1.35 -2.82
N ALA A 230 20.53 -2.64 -2.53
CA ALA A 230 21.04 -3.68 -3.42
C ALA A 230 20.43 -3.49 -4.81
N THR A 231 21.26 -3.65 -5.85
CA THR A 231 20.76 -3.76 -7.22
C THR A 231 19.71 -4.86 -7.23
N PRO A 232 18.51 -4.64 -7.81
CA PRO A 232 17.50 -5.69 -7.89
C PRO A 232 18.15 -6.93 -8.48
N SER A 233 18.25 -8.01 -7.69
CA SER A 233 18.64 -9.30 -8.24
C SER A 233 17.60 -9.70 -9.30
N ASP A 234 17.97 -10.61 -10.20
CA ASP A 234 17.01 -11.16 -11.16
C ASP A 234 15.74 -11.60 -10.40
N PRO A 235 14.55 -11.04 -10.74
CA PRO A 235 13.29 -11.39 -10.09
C PRO A 235 12.99 -12.89 -10.09
N PHE A 236 13.63 -13.65 -10.98
CA PHE A 236 13.59 -15.11 -10.98
C PHE A 236 14.04 -15.70 -9.63
N TRP A 237 15.19 -15.27 -9.09
CA TRP A 237 15.76 -15.87 -7.88
C TRP A 237 14.89 -15.61 -6.64
N GLU A 238 14.42 -14.38 -6.46
CA GLU A 238 13.54 -14.04 -5.33
C GLU A 238 12.20 -14.78 -5.40
N LYS A 239 11.62 -14.93 -6.60
CA LYS A 239 10.38 -15.67 -6.81
C LYS A 239 10.56 -17.17 -6.57
N ALA A 240 11.65 -17.74 -7.07
CA ALA A 240 11.95 -19.16 -6.91
C ALA A 240 12.23 -19.51 -5.44
N GLU A 241 13.03 -18.68 -4.75
CA GLU A 241 13.26 -18.78 -3.31
C GLU A 241 11.94 -18.65 -2.53
N GLY A 242 11.10 -17.68 -2.89
CA GLY A 242 9.78 -17.50 -2.28
C GLY A 242 8.87 -18.73 -2.46
N LEU A 243 8.88 -19.38 -3.62
CA LEU A 243 8.13 -20.63 -3.86
C LEU A 243 8.65 -21.78 -2.99
N PHE A 244 9.98 -21.91 -2.88
CA PHE A 244 10.60 -22.94 -2.06
C PHE A 244 10.32 -22.75 -0.57
N LEU A 245 10.48 -21.54 -0.05
CA LEU A 245 10.13 -21.21 1.34
C LEU A 245 8.63 -21.40 1.60
N GLN A 246 7.76 -21.08 0.63
CA GLN A 246 6.32 -21.34 0.77
C GLN A 246 6.04 -22.82 0.95
N ALA A 247 6.66 -23.68 0.15
CA ALA A 247 6.51 -25.13 0.28
C ALA A 247 6.85 -25.62 1.69
N ILE A 248 7.99 -25.16 2.23
CA ILE A 248 8.46 -25.55 3.57
C ILE A 248 7.54 -25.02 4.66
N PHE A 249 7.16 -23.74 4.61
CA PHE A 249 6.28 -23.16 5.62
C PHE A 249 4.88 -23.77 5.60
N TYR A 250 4.34 -24.09 4.41
CA TYR A 250 3.09 -24.85 4.32
C TYR A 250 3.22 -26.23 4.95
N TYR A 251 4.34 -26.93 4.71
CA TYR A 251 4.59 -28.23 5.34
C TYR A 251 4.62 -28.10 6.88
N VAL A 252 5.36 -27.13 7.41
CA VAL A 252 5.42 -26.90 8.87
C VAL A 252 4.06 -26.52 9.43
N TRP A 253 3.30 -25.67 8.74
CA TRP A 253 2.02 -25.21 9.26
C TRP A 253 0.92 -26.27 9.22
N LEU A 254 0.83 -27.05 8.13
CA LEU A 254 -0.25 -28.01 7.89
C LEU A 254 0.04 -29.40 8.48
N GLU A 255 1.27 -29.89 8.33
CA GLU A 255 1.61 -31.30 8.60
C GLU A 255 2.32 -31.53 9.92
N VAL A 256 3.10 -30.55 10.38
CA VAL A 256 3.86 -30.70 11.63
C VAL A 256 2.93 -30.50 12.83
N GLN A 257 3.19 -31.24 13.91
CA GLN A 257 2.43 -31.10 15.16
C GLN A 257 2.57 -29.69 15.74
N PRO A 258 1.51 -29.09 16.31
CA PRO A 258 1.51 -27.71 16.83
C PRO A 258 2.74 -27.34 17.69
N ALA A 259 3.17 -28.24 18.57
CA ALA A 259 4.31 -28.03 19.48
C ALA A 259 5.68 -27.89 18.76
N LYS A 260 5.77 -28.26 17.48
CA LYS A 260 7.00 -28.22 16.68
C LYS A 260 6.88 -27.28 15.47
N ARG A 261 5.80 -26.50 15.37
CA ARG A 261 5.60 -25.54 14.27
C ARG A 261 6.42 -24.29 14.52
N ASN A 262 7.71 -24.31 14.21
CA ASN A 262 8.60 -23.20 14.48
C ASN A 262 9.77 -23.16 13.49
N PHE A 263 10.62 -22.13 13.61
CA PHE A 263 11.76 -21.95 12.73
C PHE A 263 12.82 -23.04 12.86
N GLU A 264 12.93 -23.72 14.00
CA GLU A 264 13.83 -24.87 14.13
C GLU A 264 13.42 -25.98 13.15
N THR A 265 12.14 -26.30 13.05
CA THR A 265 11.65 -27.27 12.07
C THR A 265 11.80 -26.78 10.64
N VAL A 266 11.63 -25.47 10.37
CA VAL A 266 11.89 -24.88 9.05
C VAL A 266 13.35 -25.10 8.63
N LEU A 267 14.32 -24.76 9.49
CA LEU A 267 15.74 -24.94 9.21
C LEU A 267 16.11 -26.42 9.04
N LYS A 268 15.50 -27.30 9.84
CA LYS A 268 15.67 -28.75 9.67
C LYS A 268 15.21 -29.23 8.29
N LEU A 269 14.04 -28.79 7.82
CA LEU A 269 13.51 -29.17 6.51
C LEU A 269 14.34 -28.60 5.36
N LEU A 270 14.89 -27.39 5.55
CA LEU A 270 15.83 -26.78 4.62
C LEU A 270 17.12 -27.61 4.49
N GLY A 271 17.68 -28.09 5.60
CA GLY A 271 18.81 -29.01 5.58
C GLY A 271 18.49 -30.38 4.97
N GLU A 272 17.24 -30.84 5.07
CA GLU A 272 16.78 -32.08 4.41
C GLU A 272 16.70 -31.94 2.87
N ALA A 273 16.70 -30.71 2.33
CA ALA A 273 16.67 -30.43 0.90
C ALA A 273 18.04 -30.58 0.21
N GLU A 274 19.13 -30.65 0.97
CA GLU A 274 20.47 -30.79 0.39
C GLU A 274 20.63 -32.17 -0.28
N VAL A 275 21.12 -32.14 -1.52
CA VAL A 275 21.42 -33.34 -2.30
C VAL A 275 22.87 -33.74 -2.07
N THR A 276 23.08 -34.85 -1.35
CA THR A 276 24.42 -35.36 -1.00
C THR A 276 25.11 -36.09 -2.15
N GLU A 277 24.36 -36.62 -3.12
CA GLU A 277 24.87 -37.35 -4.28
C GLU A 277 24.11 -36.98 -5.55
N GLN A 278 24.82 -36.78 -6.66
CA GLN A 278 24.20 -36.44 -7.95
C GLN A 278 23.22 -37.53 -8.39
N GLY A 279 21.98 -37.13 -8.70
CA GLY A 279 20.92 -38.02 -9.17
C GLY A 279 20.12 -38.75 -8.08
N LYS A 280 20.48 -38.62 -6.79
CA LYS A 280 19.67 -39.13 -5.69
C LYS A 280 18.67 -38.07 -5.21
N ALA A 281 17.46 -38.52 -4.88
CA ALA A 281 16.45 -37.69 -4.25
C ALA A 281 16.91 -37.27 -2.85
N SER A 282 16.69 -36.00 -2.49
CA SER A 282 16.93 -35.48 -1.14
C SER A 282 15.94 -36.10 -0.13
N LYS A 283 16.21 -35.94 1.17
CA LYS A 283 15.27 -36.36 2.21
C LYS A 283 13.95 -35.60 2.10
N LEU A 284 14.02 -34.32 1.72
CA LEU A 284 12.85 -33.49 1.49
C LEU A 284 12.04 -33.96 0.28
N ASP A 285 12.68 -34.41 -0.80
CA ASP A 285 11.97 -34.98 -1.96
C ASP A 285 11.14 -36.20 -1.58
N VAL A 286 11.74 -37.13 -0.81
CA VAL A 286 11.04 -38.33 -0.34
C VAL A 286 9.88 -37.95 0.56
N ARG A 287 10.07 -36.96 1.45
CA ARG A 287 9.03 -36.44 2.34
C ARG A 287 7.87 -35.81 1.57
N MET A 288 8.16 -35.03 0.52
CA MET A 288 7.14 -34.37 -0.30
C MET A 288 6.37 -35.38 -1.17
N LYS A 289 7.04 -36.41 -1.71
CA LYS A 289 6.37 -37.51 -2.42
C LYS A 289 5.47 -38.32 -1.49
N PHE A 290 5.95 -38.66 -0.30
CA PHE A 290 5.13 -39.34 0.69
C PHE A 290 3.90 -38.49 1.06
N LEU A 291 4.05 -37.18 1.22
CA LEU A 291 2.92 -36.28 1.48
C LEU A 291 1.93 -36.25 0.31
N GLU A 292 2.43 -36.25 -0.93
CA GLU A 292 1.60 -36.31 -2.14
C GLU A 292 0.79 -37.61 -2.25
N GLU A 293 1.34 -38.74 -1.78
CA GLU A 293 0.65 -40.04 -1.82
C GLU A 293 -0.29 -40.24 -0.62
N SER A 294 0.07 -39.72 0.55
CA SER A 294 -0.63 -39.95 1.81
C SER A 294 -1.74 -38.93 2.11
N SER A 295 -1.61 -37.70 1.62
CA SER A 295 -2.58 -36.63 1.88
C SER A 295 -3.82 -36.77 0.99
N PRO A 296 -5.04 -36.52 1.51
CA PRO A 296 -6.26 -36.50 0.69
C PRO A 296 -6.24 -35.40 -0.39
N LEU A 297 -5.41 -34.37 -0.22
CA LEU A 297 -5.24 -33.31 -1.23
C LEU A 297 -4.27 -33.71 -2.36
N GLY A 298 -3.44 -34.74 -2.14
CA GLY A 298 -2.40 -35.19 -3.06
C GLY A 298 -1.56 -34.06 -3.67
N ALA A 299 -1.45 -34.04 -5.00
CA ALA A 299 -0.75 -32.99 -5.76
C ALA A 299 -1.29 -31.56 -5.53
N ASN A 300 -2.52 -31.40 -5.05
CA ASN A 300 -3.10 -30.10 -4.73
C ASN A 300 -2.75 -29.61 -3.33
N HIS A 301 -2.07 -30.41 -2.51
CA HIS A 301 -1.61 -29.97 -1.20
C HIS A 301 -0.69 -28.73 -1.36
N PRO A 302 -0.92 -27.61 -0.64
CA PRO A 302 -0.17 -26.36 -0.85
C PRO A 302 1.35 -26.53 -0.80
N ALA A 303 1.86 -27.31 0.17
CA ALA A 303 3.28 -27.61 0.30
C ALA A 303 3.84 -28.32 -0.96
N VAL A 304 3.20 -29.42 -1.37
CA VAL A 304 3.59 -30.24 -2.53
C VAL A 304 3.52 -29.42 -3.82
N LYS A 305 2.43 -28.67 -4.00
CA LYS A 305 2.21 -27.86 -5.20
C LYS A 305 3.28 -26.80 -5.41
N GLN A 306 3.69 -26.08 -4.36
CA GLN A 306 4.76 -25.08 -4.48
C GLN A 306 6.13 -25.75 -4.62
N TYR A 307 6.35 -26.87 -3.92
CA TYR A 307 7.58 -27.66 -4.03
C TYR A 307 7.80 -28.14 -5.46
N ASN A 308 6.81 -28.81 -6.05
CA ASN A 308 6.88 -29.34 -7.41
C ASN A 308 7.08 -28.24 -8.46
N LYS A 309 6.58 -27.01 -8.24
CA LYS A 309 6.88 -25.89 -9.14
C LYS A 309 8.35 -25.48 -9.09
N CYS A 310 8.95 -25.47 -7.90
CA CYS A 310 10.37 -25.16 -7.73
C CYS A 310 11.26 -26.28 -8.29
N MET A 311 10.91 -27.54 -8.04
CA MET A 311 11.74 -28.71 -8.37
C MET A 311 11.66 -29.16 -9.84
N ARG A 312 10.80 -28.54 -10.67
CA ARG A 312 10.74 -28.79 -12.13
C ARG A 312 11.92 -28.20 -12.91
N GLY A 313 12.71 -27.32 -12.29
CA GLY A 313 13.88 -26.72 -12.93
C GLY A 313 15.02 -27.70 -13.15
N ALA A 314 16.04 -27.28 -13.89
CA ALA A 314 17.29 -28.04 -14.00
C ALA A 314 17.93 -28.22 -12.61
N GLY A 315 18.58 -29.37 -12.38
CA GLY A 315 19.12 -29.71 -11.06
C GLY A 315 20.07 -28.66 -10.49
N ASP A 316 20.93 -28.06 -11.30
CA ASP A 316 21.83 -26.98 -10.88
C ASP A 316 21.09 -25.69 -10.50
N THR A 317 20.00 -25.37 -11.21
CA THR A 317 19.13 -24.24 -10.87
C THR A 317 18.43 -24.47 -9.53
N VAL A 318 17.86 -25.67 -9.33
CA VAL A 318 17.22 -26.06 -8.08
C VAL A 318 18.21 -25.99 -6.91
N ARG A 319 19.42 -26.52 -7.09
CA ARG A 319 20.48 -26.47 -6.09
C ARG A 319 20.84 -25.03 -5.73
N SER A 320 20.91 -24.14 -6.72
CA SER A 320 21.17 -22.71 -6.49
C SER A 320 20.06 -22.03 -5.69
N ILE A 321 18.79 -22.39 -5.93
CA ILE A 321 17.63 -21.88 -5.16
C ILE A 321 17.72 -22.33 -3.70
N ILE A 322 18.01 -23.62 -3.45
CA ILE A 322 18.14 -24.18 -2.09
C ILE A 322 19.29 -23.49 -1.34
N ILE A 323 20.45 -23.34 -1.98
CA ILE A 323 21.61 -22.64 -1.39
C ILE A 323 21.26 -21.18 -1.06
N SER A 324 20.54 -20.49 -1.94
CA SER A 324 20.09 -19.11 -1.70
C SER A 324 19.18 -19.04 -0.47
N ALA A 325 18.19 -19.93 -0.37
CA ALA A 325 17.27 -20.01 0.76
C ALA A 325 17.99 -20.32 2.08
N ASN A 326 18.92 -21.27 2.07
CA ASN A 326 19.75 -21.60 3.22
C ASN A 326 20.61 -20.42 3.66
N SER A 327 21.31 -19.79 2.73
CA SER A 327 22.16 -18.62 2.99
C SER A 327 21.35 -17.48 3.61
N ARG A 328 20.15 -17.21 3.10
CA ARG A 328 19.27 -16.17 3.64
C ARG A 328 18.85 -16.46 5.07
N LEU A 329 18.61 -17.71 5.45
CA LEU A 329 18.13 -18.06 6.79
C LEU A 329 19.23 -18.49 7.75
N ALA A 330 20.49 -18.56 7.30
CA ALA A 330 21.63 -19.00 8.09
C ALA A 330 21.82 -18.20 9.39
N PHE A 331 21.54 -16.89 9.39
CA PHE A 331 21.66 -16.08 10.61
C PHE A 331 20.65 -16.48 11.70
N LEU A 332 19.56 -17.17 11.34
CA LEU A 332 18.59 -17.69 12.28
C LEU A 332 19.09 -18.92 13.03
N GLU A 333 20.13 -19.63 12.55
CA GLU A 333 20.68 -20.84 13.20
C GLU A 333 21.28 -20.58 14.59
N ASN A 334 21.55 -19.31 14.93
CA ASN A 334 21.98 -18.97 16.27
C ASN A 334 20.95 -19.44 17.31
N LYS A 335 21.39 -20.25 18.29
CA LYS A 335 20.52 -20.84 19.31
C LYS A 335 19.65 -19.83 20.06
N GLN A 336 20.15 -18.62 20.31
CA GLN A 336 19.40 -17.56 20.98
C GLN A 336 18.28 -17.01 20.08
N VAL A 337 18.56 -16.88 18.78
CA VAL A 337 17.58 -16.44 17.77
C VAL A 337 16.53 -17.53 17.55
N LEU A 338 16.93 -18.80 17.46
CA LEU A 338 15.99 -19.92 17.36
C LEU A 338 15.05 -19.98 18.56
N ARG A 339 15.56 -19.85 19.78
CA ARG A 339 14.72 -19.78 20.98
C ARG A 339 13.77 -18.58 20.92
N LEU A 340 14.23 -17.43 20.44
CA LEU A 340 13.37 -16.27 20.28
C LEU A 340 12.22 -16.56 19.31
N LEU A 341 12.44 -17.41 18.30
CA LEU A 341 11.48 -17.74 17.24
C LEU A 341 10.77 -19.10 17.42
N SER A 342 10.98 -19.77 18.56
CA SER A 342 10.50 -21.14 18.84
C SER A 342 9.06 -21.20 19.29
#